data_AF-A0A444XVA0-F1
#
_entry.id   AF-A0A444XVA0-F1
#
_cell.length_a   1.000
_cell.length_b   1.000
_cell.length_c   1.000
_cell.angle_alpha   90.00
_cell.angle_beta   90.00
_cell.angle_gamma   90.00
#
_symmetry.space_group_name_H-M   'P 1'
#
loop_
_entity.id
_entity.type
_entity.pdbx_description
1 polymer ?
#
loop_
_entity_poly.entity_id
_entity_poly.type
_entity_poly.pdbx_seq_one_letter_code
_entity_poly.pdbx_strand_id
1 'polypeptide(L)' 'MARLTCKSSFPENSAGTLIAYYLRSDGISISWDGIDFEFLENLSGDPYVVHTNVYTQTTGGREQQFIL' A
#
# COMPACT_ATOMS: atom_id res chain seq x y z
N MET A 1 12.66 6.67 -16.27
CA MET A 1 12.18 5.82 -15.15
C MET A 1 12.13 6.69 -13.90
N ALA A 2 10.97 6.83 -13.27
CA ALA A 2 10.87 7.51 -11.97
C ALA A 2 11.04 6.45 -10.87
N ARG A 3 11.81 6.78 -9.82
CA ARG A 3 11.96 5.94 -8.63
C ARG A 3 11.43 6.73 -7.44
N LEU A 4 10.37 6.21 -6.81
CA LEU A 4 9.96 6.66 -5.49
C LEU A 4 10.56 5.74 -4.44
N THR A 5 11.06 6.33 -3.36
CA THR A 5 11.55 5.59 -2.20
C THR A 5 11.00 6.30 -0.97
N CYS A 6 10.34 5.55 -0.10
CA CYS A 6 9.96 6.00 1.24
C CYS A 6 10.60 5.08 2.26
N LYS A 7 10.87 5.61 3.46
CA LYS A 7 11.31 4.83 4.61
C LYS A 7 10.29 5.07 5.71
N SER A 8 9.61 4.02 6.14
CA SER A 8 8.74 4.06 7.32
C SER A 8 9.42 3.37 8.50
N SER A 9 8.92 3.67 9.70
CA SER A 9 9.24 2.97 10.94
C SER A 9 7.94 2.70 11.66
N PHE A 10 7.78 1.48 12.16
CA PHE A 10 6.53 1.02 12.74
C PHE A 10 6.65 0.92 14.27
N PRO A 11 5.60 1.30 15.03
CA PRO A 11 5.56 1.05 16.47
C PRO A 11 5.46 -0.46 16.76
N GLU A 12 6.10 -0.92 17.83
CA GLU A 12 6.12 -2.34 18.23
C GLU A 12 4.73 -2.95 18.43
N ASN A 13 3.73 -2.18 18.86
CA ASN A 13 2.37 -2.64 19.05
C ASN A 13 1.41 -1.72 18.31
N SER A 14 1.10 -2.11 17.08
CA SER A 14 0.36 -1.29 16.13
C SER A 14 -0.78 -2.06 15.48
N ALA A 15 -1.16 -3.22 16.04
CA ALA A 15 -2.28 -4.03 15.58
C ALA A 15 -3.54 -3.18 15.30
N GLY A 16 -4.08 -3.33 14.09
CA GLY A 16 -5.22 -2.54 13.62
C GLY A 16 -4.86 -1.17 13.01
N THR A 17 -3.58 -0.83 12.92
CA THR A 17 -3.09 0.33 12.18
C THR A 17 -2.82 -0.07 10.72
N LEU A 18 -3.25 0.79 9.79
CA LEU A 18 -2.93 0.68 8.37
C LEU A 18 -2.08 1.88 7.98
N ILE A 19 -0.88 1.62 7.44
CA ILE A 19 -0.09 2.66 6.77
C ILE A 19 -0.14 2.42 5.27
N ALA A 20 -0.70 3.39 4.53
CA ALA A 20 -0.83 3.31 3.09
C ALA A 20 0.11 4.29 2.39
N TYR A 21 0.89 3.77 1.44
CA TYR A 21 1.57 4.57 0.42
C TYR A 21 0.95 4.25 -0.91
N TYR A 22 0.51 5.27 -1.64
CA TYR A 22 -0.10 5.06 -2.94
C TYR A 22 0.37 6.10 -3.96
N LEU A 23 0.34 5.68 -5.22
CA LEU A 23 0.45 6.55 -6.37
C LEU A 23 -0.88 6.54 -7.09
N ARG A 24 -1.32 7.73 -7.52
CA ARG A 24 -2.52 7.91 -8.31
C ARG A 24 -2.21 8.89 -9.42
N SER A 25 -2.54 8.54 -10.66
CA SER A 25 -2.46 9.47 -11.77
C SER A 25 -3.46 10.60 -11.55
N ASP A 26 -3.01 11.84 -11.68
CA ASP A 26 -3.88 13.02 -11.64
C ASP A 26 -4.56 13.27 -13.00
N GLY A 27 -5.71 13.94 -13.01
CA GLY A 27 -6.45 14.23 -14.25
C GLY A 27 -7.85 14.80 -14.06
N ILE A 28 -8.39 15.43 -15.12
CA ILE A 28 -9.74 16.03 -15.14
C ILE A 28 -10.85 14.97 -15.30
N SER A 29 -10.48 13.75 -15.73
CA SER A 29 -11.39 12.62 -15.89
C SER A 29 -11.63 11.90 -14.56
N ILE A 30 -12.78 11.24 -14.42
CA ILE A 30 -13.09 10.35 -13.28
C ILE A 30 -12.20 9.09 -13.29
N SER A 31 -11.57 8.77 -14.42
CA SER A 31 -10.70 7.60 -14.59
C SER A 31 -9.27 7.89 -14.13
N TRP A 32 -8.66 6.96 -13.38
CA TRP A 32 -7.28 7.06 -12.88
C TRP A 32 -6.61 5.69 -12.81
N ASP A 33 -5.28 5.69 -12.90
CA ASP A 33 -4.43 4.54 -12.64
C ASP A 33 -3.71 4.73 -11.30
N GLY A 34 -3.37 3.64 -10.63
CA GLY A 34 -2.71 3.74 -9.34
C GLY A 34 -2.05 2.45 -8.86
N ILE A 35 -1.20 2.61 -7.84
CA ILE A 35 -0.48 1.53 -7.20
C ILE A 35 -0.53 1.79 -5.70
N ASP A 36 -0.99 0.80 -4.93
CA ASP A 36 -1.11 0.87 -3.48
C ASP A 36 -0.08 -0.06 -2.82
N PHE A 37 0.47 0.38 -1.70
CA PHE A 37 1.19 -0.40 -0.71
C PHE A 37 0.55 -0.15 0.65
N GLU A 38 0.02 -1.20 1.24
CA GLU A 38 -0.74 -1.17 2.48
C GLU A 38 -0.01 -2.05 3.50
N PHE A 39 0.61 -1.42 4.48
CA PHE A 39 1.28 -2.09 5.57
C PHE A 39 0.27 -2.33 6.69
N LEU A 40 -0.07 -3.60 6.87
CA LEU A 40 -0.93 -4.07 7.93
C LEU A 40 -0.05 -4.43 9.13
N GLU A 41 -0.20 -3.60 10.14
CA GLU A 41 0.54 -3.72 11.37
C GLU A 41 -0.04 -4.79 12.29
N ASN A 42 0.83 -5.41 13.09
CA ASN A 42 0.44 -6.49 13.99
C ASN A 42 0.97 -6.26 15.41
N LEU A 43 0.67 -7.21 16.31
CA LEU A 43 1.19 -7.24 17.66
C LEU A 43 2.71 -7.46 17.65
N SER A 44 3.38 -7.07 18.73
CA SER A 44 4.83 -7.24 18.86
C SER A 44 5.22 -8.71 18.69
N GLY A 45 6.15 -8.97 17.77
CA GLY A 45 6.66 -10.30 17.47
C GLY A 45 5.94 -11.03 16.34
N ASP A 46 4.79 -10.54 15.89
CA ASP A 46 4.13 -11.05 14.68
C ASP A 46 4.69 -10.36 13.42
N PRO A 47 4.78 -11.08 12.30
CA PRO A 47 5.30 -10.50 11.07
C PRO A 47 4.32 -9.48 10.49
N TYR A 48 4.88 -8.46 9.84
CA TYR A 48 4.11 -7.49 9.08
C TYR A 48 3.57 -8.10 7.80
N VAL A 49 2.37 -7.68 7.43
CA VAL A 49 1.76 -8.06 6.17
C VAL A 49 1.74 -6.83 5.27
N VAL A 50 2.19 -6.99 4.03
CA VAL A 50 2.08 -5.94 3.01
C VAL A 50 1.09 -6.40 1.95
N HIS A 51 0.07 -5.58 1.75
CA HIS A 51 -0.84 -5.70 0.61
C HIS A 51 -0.40 -4.74 -0.49
N THR A 52 -0.46 -5.20 -1.73
CA THR A 52 -0.26 -4.36 -2.90
C THR A 52 -1.46 -4.45 -3.82
N ASN A 53 -1.84 -3.36 -4.47
CA ASN A 53 -2.86 -3.38 -5.51
C ASN A 53 -2.42 -2.52 -6.70
N VAL A 54 -2.94 -2.85 -7.88
CA VAL A 54 -2.72 -2.09 -9.11
C VAL A 54 -4.07 -1.77 -9.74
N TYR A 55 -4.31 -0.47 -9.95
CA TYR A 55 -5.52 0.07 -10.58
C TYR A 55 -5.21 0.52 -11.98
N THR A 56 -6.07 0.15 -12.90
CA THR A 56 -6.08 0.64 -14.28
C THR A 56 -7.48 1.11 -14.63
N GLN A 57 -7.64 2.35 -15.08
CA GLN A 57 -8.94 2.95 -15.38
C GLN A 57 -9.95 2.78 -14.23
N THR A 58 -9.52 3.10 -13.00
CA THR A 58 -10.29 2.97 -11.76
C THR A 58 -10.60 1.52 -11.33
N THR A 59 -10.19 0.52 -12.12
CA THR A 59 -10.41 -0.90 -11.80
C THR A 59 -9.20 -1.50 -11.12
N GLY A 60 -9.35 -1.86 -9.84
CA GLY A 60 -8.36 -2.62 -9.03
C GLY A 60 -8.60 -4.13 -9.10
N GLY A 61 -8.58 -4.80 -7.94
CA GLY A 61 -8.83 -6.25 -7.86
C GLY A 61 -7.60 -7.10 -8.16
N ARG A 62 -6.40 -6.52 -8.01
CA ARG A 62 -5.11 -7.16 -8.29
C ARG A 62 -4.29 -7.27 -7.01
N GLU A 63 -4.97 -7.57 -5.92
CA GLU A 63 -4.38 -7.63 -4.59
C GLU A 63 -3.37 -8.78 -4.52
N GLN A 64 -2.18 -8.47 -3.99
CA GLN A 64 -1.19 -9.47 -3.61
C GLN A 64 -0.76 -9.20 -2.16
N GLN A 65 -0.47 -10.28 -1.44
CA GLN A 65 -0.09 -10.24 -0.04
C GLN A 65 1.30 -10.86 0.14
N PHE A 66 2.13 -10.19 0.94
CA PHE A 66 3.46 -10.66 1.32
C PHE A 66 3.61 -10.59 2.85
N ILE A 67 4.31 -11.56 3.41
CA ILE A 67 4.74 -11.56 4.82
C ILE A 67 6.20 -11.13 4.82
N LEU A 68 6.53 -10.13 5.64
CA LEU A 68 7.89 -9.60 5.78
C LEU A 68 8.63 -10.18 6.98
#